data_AF-A0A547N0Z7-F1
#
_entry.id   AF-A0A547N0Z7-F1
#
_cell.length_a   1.000
_cell.length_b   1.000
_cell.length_c   1.000
_cell.angle_alpha   90.00
_cell.angle_beta   90.00
_cell.angle_gamma   90.00
#
_symmetry.space_group_name_H-M   'P 1'
#
loop_
_entity.id
_entity.type
_entity.pdbx_description
1 polymer ?
#
loop_
_entity_poly.entity_id
_entity_poly.type
_entity_poly.pdbx_seq_one_letter_code
_entity_poly.pdbx_strand_id
1 'polypeptide(L)' 'MNPHVEEQQGLGLVWGAAAIARELNLKNERQAFYILETGLLPARKVGRQWVASRAALRAYFENLLSQEVA' A
#
# COMPACT_ATOMS: atom_id res chain seq x y z
N MET A 1 -5.47 14.26 34.75
CA MET A 1 -4.87 13.00 34.28
C MET A 1 -5.71 12.55 33.09
N ASN A 2 -5.32 12.88 31.85
CA ASN A 2 -6.04 12.35 30.69
C ASN A 2 -5.54 10.92 30.45
N PRO A 3 -6.45 9.94 30.28
CA PRO A 3 -6.06 8.55 30.11
C PRO A 3 -5.30 8.44 28.79
N HIS A 4 -4.25 7.62 28.79
CA HIS A 4 -3.54 7.28 27.57
C HIS A 4 -4.55 6.64 26.62
N VAL A 5 -4.94 7.38 25.58
CA VAL A 5 -5.71 6.84 24.48
C VAL A 5 -4.73 5.95 23.74
N GLU A 6 -4.70 4.66 24.09
CA GLU A 6 -4.03 3.65 23.29
C GLU A 6 -4.79 3.58 21.97
N GLU A 7 -4.38 4.40 21.00
CA GLU A 7 -4.80 4.25 19.62
C GLU A 7 -4.50 2.82 19.24
N GLN A 8 -5.55 2.02 19.07
CA GLN A 8 -5.44 0.71 18.45
C GLN A 8 -5.05 0.94 17.00
N GLN A 9 -3.75 1.12 16.78
CA GLN A 9 -3.13 1.25 15.48
C GLN A 9 -3.32 -0.10 14.80
N GLY A 10 -4.43 -0.25 14.07
CA GLY A 10 -4.63 -1.39 13.19
C GLY A 10 -3.41 -1.57 12.29
N LEU A 11 -3.23 -2.75 11.69
CA LEU A 11 -2.02 -3.13 10.93
C LEU A 11 -1.68 -2.24 9.70
N GLY A 12 -2.37 -1.11 9.50
CA GLY A 12 -2.11 -0.18 8.40
C GLY A 12 -2.37 -0.77 7.02
N LEU A 13 -3.23 -1.79 6.96
CA LEU A 13 -3.53 -2.52 5.74
C LEU A 13 -4.57 -1.79 4.89
N VAL A 14 -4.33 -1.75 3.59
CA VAL A 14 -5.21 -1.22 2.56
C VAL A 14 -5.76 -2.39 1.76
N TRP A 15 -7.09 -2.48 1.69
CA TRP A 15 -7.80 -3.60 1.07
C TRP A 15 -8.53 -3.17 -0.20
N GLY A 16 -8.32 -3.93 -1.27
CA GLY A 16 -8.89 -3.71 -2.59
C GLY A 16 -8.02 -2.84 -3.49
N ALA A 17 -8.06 -3.13 -4.79
CA ALA A 17 -7.31 -2.37 -5.79
C ALA A 17 -7.76 -0.90 -5.84
N ALA A 18 -9.06 -0.61 -5.71
CA ALA A 18 -9.56 0.76 -5.61
C ALA A 18 -8.96 1.56 -4.45
N ALA A 19 -8.86 0.95 -3.26
CA ALA A 19 -8.30 1.62 -2.09
C ALA A 19 -6.79 1.83 -2.25
N ILE A 20 -6.07 0.84 -2.78
CA ILE A 20 -4.65 0.97 -3.10
C ILE A 20 -4.42 2.05 -4.17
N ALA A 21 -5.29 2.13 -5.19
CA ALA A 21 -5.23 3.18 -6.21
C ALA A 21 -5.34 4.57 -5.59
N ARG A 22 -6.30 4.75 -4.67
CA ARG A 22 -6.47 6.02 -3.94
C ARG A 22 -5.28 6.35 -3.07
N GLU A 23 -4.73 5.35 -2.37
CA GLU A 23 -3.55 5.51 -1.52
C GLU A 23 -2.33 5.99 -2.33
N LEU A 24 -2.18 5.46 -3.54
CA LEU A 24 -1.09 5.79 -4.44
C LEU A 24 -1.39 6.97 -5.39
N ASN A 25 -2.53 7.65 -5.20
CA ASN A 25 -3.02 8.72 -6.07
C ASN A 25 -3.03 8.34 -7.58
N LEU A 26 -3.33 7.09 -7.89
CA LEU A 26 -3.48 6.59 -9.26
C LEU A 26 -4.79 7.08 -9.86
N LYS A 27 -4.77 7.34 -11.18
CA LYS A 27 -5.92 7.90 -11.90
C LYS A 27 -7.12 6.96 -11.95
N ASN A 28 -6.90 5.64 -11.91
CA ASN A 28 -7.98 4.66 -11.98
C ASN A 28 -7.62 3.32 -11.30
N GLU A 29 -8.65 2.56 -10.94
CA GLU A 29 -8.51 1.23 -10.31
C GLU A 29 -7.92 0.18 -11.26
N ARG A 30 -8.19 0.26 -12.57
CA ARG A 30 -7.66 -0.68 -13.56
C ARG A 30 -6.14 -0.65 -13.63
N GLN A 31 -5.55 0.55 -13.55
CA GLN A 31 -4.12 0.77 -13.50
C GLN A 31 -3.53 0.14 -12.24
N ALA A 32 -4.19 0.33 -11.08
CA ALA A 32 -3.77 -0.36 -9.86
C ALA A 32 -3.83 -1.88 -10.03
N PHE A 33 -4.92 -2.44 -10.57
CA PHE A 33 -5.02 -3.88 -10.83
C PHE A 33 -3.89 -4.40 -11.72
N TYR A 34 -3.58 -3.70 -12.81
CA TYR A 34 -2.47 -4.07 -13.70
C TYR A 34 -1.13 -4.07 -12.95
N ILE A 35 -0.84 -3.04 -12.18
CA ILE A 35 0.40 -2.91 -11.39
C ILE A 35 0.48 -4.01 -10.31
N LEU A 36 -0.65 -4.34 -9.68
CA LEU A 36 -0.75 -5.38 -8.66
C LEU A 36 -0.56 -6.79 -9.25
N GLU A 37 -1.23 -7.09 -10.37
CA GLU A 37 -1.09 -8.39 -11.07
C GLU A 37 0.31 -8.56 -11.67
N THR A 38 0.96 -7.48 -12.11
CA THR A 38 2.36 -7.52 -12.61
C THR A 38 3.40 -7.56 -11.49
N GLY A 39 2.99 -7.43 -10.22
CA GLY A 39 3.90 -7.54 -9.07
C GLY A 39 4.84 -6.34 -8.89
N LEU A 40 4.48 -5.17 -9.47
CA LEU A 40 5.28 -3.94 -9.38
C LEU A 40 5.10 -3.19 -8.04
N LEU A 41 4.22 -3.67 -7.16
CA LEU A 41 4.01 -3.12 -5.82
C LEU A 41 4.09 -4.22 -4.76
N PRO A 42 4.53 -3.89 -3.53
CA PRO A 42 4.52 -4.80 -2.40
C PRO A 42 3.10 -5.03 -1.87
N ALA A 43 2.30 -5.76 -2.64
CA ALA A 43 0.93 -6.14 -2.32
C ALA A 43 0.70 -7.63 -2.58
N ARG A 44 -0.28 -8.20 -1.89
CA ARG A 44 -0.60 -9.63 -2.00
C ARG A 44 -2.08 -9.85 -2.20
N LYS A 45 -2.43 -10.83 -3.02
CA LYS A 45 -3.82 -11.26 -3.22
C LYS A 45 -4.23 -12.17 -2.07
N VAL A 46 -5.25 -11.77 -1.33
CA VAL A 46 -5.87 -12.54 -0.24
C VAL A 46 -7.31 -12.86 -0.65
N GLY A 47 -7.53 -14.10 -1.06
CA GLY A 47 -8.80 -14.53 -1.67
C GLY A 47 -9.08 -13.77 -2.97
N ARG A 48 -10.11 -12.93 -2.96
CA ARG A 48 -10.54 -12.12 -4.12
C ARG A 48 -10.04 -10.67 -4.09
N GLN A 49 -9.41 -10.24 -3.00
CA GLN A 49 -9.01 -8.84 -2.81
C GLN A 49 -7.49 -8.71 -2.75
N TRP A 50 -7.00 -7.55 -3.17
CA TRP A 50 -5.60 -7.17 -3.00
C TRP A 50 -5.39 -6.50 -1.65
N VAL A 51 -4.30 -6.82 -0.98
CA VAL A 51 -3.94 -6.26 0.32
C VAL A 51 -2.53 -5.73 0.24
N ALA A 52 -2.36 -4.46 0.63
CA ALA A 52 -1.06 -3.83 0.76
C ALA A 52 -0.92 -3.22 2.16
N SER A 53 0.30 -3.15 2.68
CA SER A 53 0.59 -2.37 3.87
C SER A 53 1.07 -0.98 3.48
N ARG A 54 0.55 0.08 4.11
CA ARG A 54 1.03 1.46 3.89
C ARG A 54 2.52 1.58 4.16
N ALA A 55 2.99 0.96 5.25
CA ALA A 55 4.40 0.96 5.62
C ALA A 55 5.26 0.25 4.56
N ALA A 56 4.79 -0.87 4.02
CA ALA A 56 5.51 -1.60 2.97
C ALA A 56 5.57 -0.81 1.66
N LEU A 57 4.47 -0.18 1.26
CA LEU A 57 4.44 0.70 0.07
C LEU A 57 5.46 1.84 0.23
N ARG A 58 5.46 2.51 1.38
CA ARG A 58 6.40 3.60 1.67
C ARG A 58 7.85 3.12 1.60
N ALA A 59 8.19 2.06 2.32
CA ALA A 59 9.55 1.52 2.33
C ALA A 59 10.01 1.07 0.93
N TYR A 60 9.10 0.50 0.13
CA TYR A 60 9.39 0.12 -1.24
C TYR A 60 9.76 1.33 -2.11
N PHE A 61 8.97 2.41 -2.06
CA PHE A 61 9.28 3.61 -2.85
C PHE A 61 10.50 4.37 -2.33
N GLU A 62 10.70 4.44 -1.01
CA GLU A 62 11.91 5.04 -0.41
C GLU A 62 13.16 4.30 -0.89
N ASN A 63 13.14 2.95 -0.91
CA ASN A 63 14.25 2.17 -1.44
C ASN A 63 14.38 2.34 -2.96
N LEU A 64 13.27 2.24 -3.71
CA LEU A 64 13.28 2.36 -5.18
C LEU A 64 13.92 3.68 -5.65
N LEU A 65 13.56 4.81 -5.02
CA LEU A 65 14.07 6.13 -5.38
C LEU A 65 15.50 6.36 -4.85
N SER A 66 15.90 5.68 -3.77
CA SER A 66 17.27 5.78 -3.24
C SER A 66 18.29 5.02 -4.07
N GLN A 67 17.85 4.05 -4.88
CA GLN A 67 18.72 3.22 -5.72
C GLN A 67 19.05 3.86 -7.09
N GLU A 68 18.50 5.04 -7.40
CA GLU A 68 18.73 5.73 -8.69
C GLU A 68 19.90 6.75 -8.65
N VAL A 69 20.80 6.66 -7.67
CA VAL A 69 22.04 7.46 -7.64
C VAL A 69 23.24 6.54 -7.84
N ALA A 70 23.52 6.19 -9.09
CA ALA A 70 24.77 5.56 -9.54
C ALA A 70 25.13 6.02 -10.96
#